data_AF-A0A655Y2V4-F1
#
_entry.id   AF-A0A655Y2V4-F1
#
_cell.length_a   1.000
_cell.length_b   1.000
_cell.length_c   1.000
_cell.angle_alpha   90.00
_cell.angle_beta   90.00
_cell.angle_gamma   90.00
#
_symmetry.space_group_name_H-M   'P 1'
#
loop_
_entity.id
_entity.type
_entity.pdbx_description
1 polymer ?
#
loop_
_entity_poly.entity_id
_entity_poly.type
_entity_poly.pdbx_seq_one_letter_code
_entity_poly.pdbx_strand_id
1 'polypeptide(L)'
;MCCYGEDQQALITGLNERLSVRASGLDGEATICGEQLARYARNIPQETINFYQDHLKPKREKFTLTNLLLAWLALSVVLLLGYAGVGYQNWVIQQQWQEQQQHNQSLTEQAANLRQQVAVHLPSPAKQAAIGRIKQEISSKQQALDAIGQFDVAQQTGYSGVLNSLAQLARSDISLSSITLDSSQLNVQGLARDPASIPNWISQFKQELHLMGRSFEQLKIGRNDQDMITFELNTQRGEQR
;
A
#
# COMPACT_ATOMS: atom_id res chain seq x y z
N MET A 1 13.73 70.88 98.48
CA MET A 1 14.01 72.32 98.69
C MET A 1 14.36 72.55 100.17
N CYS A 2 15.28 73.46 100.50
CA CYS A 2 15.54 73.84 101.90
C CYS A 2 15.45 75.37 102.04
N CYS A 3 14.43 75.86 102.76
CA CYS A 3 14.25 77.27 103.08
C CYS A 3 14.33 77.43 104.60
N TYR A 4 15.32 78.19 105.08
CA TYR A 4 15.49 78.43 106.52
C TYR A 4 14.54 79.55 106.96
N GLY A 5 13.56 79.23 107.80
CA GLY A 5 12.63 80.20 108.39
C GLY A 5 11.30 80.42 107.66
N GLU A 6 10.98 79.62 106.64
CA GLU A 6 9.68 79.65 105.93
C GLU A 6 8.94 78.31 106.07
N ASP A 7 7.60 78.35 105.99
CA ASP A 7 6.75 77.14 106.02
C ASP A 7 6.96 76.28 104.77
N GLN A 8 7.79 75.24 104.92
CA GLN A 8 8.19 74.32 103.85
C GLN A 8 6.98 73.62 103.20
N GLN A 9 5.88 73.44 103.91
CA GLN A 9 4.71 72.72 103.40
C GLN A 9 3.88 73.56 102.42
N ALA A 10 3.74 74.86 102.71
CA ALA A 10 3.04 75.80 101.83
C ALA A 10 3.77 75.96 100.48
N LEU A 11 5.11 76.03 100.52
CA LEU A 11 5.95 76.17 99.33
C LEU A 11 5.93 74.92 98.43
N ILE A 12 5.98 73.69 98.99
CA ILE A 12 5.89 72.45 98.21
C ILE A 12 4.56 72.38 97.47
N THR A 13 3.48 72.76 98.15
CA THR A 13 2.13 72.73 97.59
C THR A 13 2.02 73.70 96.42
N GLY A 14 2.45 74.95 96.59
CA GLY A 14 2.41 75.95 95.51
C GLY A 14 3.32 75.61 94.31
N LEU A 15 4.46 74.95 94.55
CA LEU A 15 5.33 74.48 93.47
C LEU A 15 4.72 73.32 92.69
N ASN A 16 4.07 72.38 93.37
CA ASN A 16 3.42 71.23 92.74
C ASN A 16 2.20 71.60 91.90
N GLU A 17 1.52 72.71 92.21
CA GLU A 17 0.43 73.21 91.37
C GLU A 17 0.94 73.87 90.08
N ARG A 18 2.13 74.47 90.09
CA ARG A 18 2.64 75.30 88.99
C ARG A 18 3.60 74.57 88.05
N LEU A 19 4.20 73.47 88.50
CA LEU A 19 5.21 72.74 87.73
C LEU A 19 4.67 71.39 87.26
N SER A 20 5.03 71.02 86.01
CA SER A 20 4.74 69.68 85.46
C SER A 20 5.51 68.56 86.15
N VAL A 21 6.49 68.92 86.99
CA VAL A 21 7.37 68.00 87.72
C VAL A 21 7.09 68.16 89.20
N ARG A 22 6.90 67.03 89.91
CA ARG A 22 6.62 67.05 91.36
C ARG A 22 7.84 67.53 92.14
N ALA A 23 7.69 68.60 92.89
CA ALA A 23 8.59 69.05 93.94
C ALA A 23 8.32 68.28 95.24
N SER A 24 9.39 67.88 95.92
CA SER A 24 9.35 67.24 97.24
C SER A 24 10.28 67.96 98.23
N GLY A 25 9.90 67.95 99.51
CA GLY A 25 10.73 68.43 100.60
C GLY A 25 11.96 67.56 100.79
N LEU A 26 13.07 68.17 101.20
CA LEU A 26 14.23 67.41 101.67
C LEU A 26 14.09 67.31 103.19
N ASP A 27 13.89 66.10 103.72
CA ASP A 27 13.78 65.87 105.16
C ASP A 27 15.18 65.79 105.79
N GLY A 28 15.47 66.67 106.75
CA GLY A 28 16.71 66.64 107.52
C GLY A 28 16.92 67.89 108.39
N GLU A 29 17.47 67.68 109.58
CA GLU A 29 17.80 68.73 110.56
C GLU A 29 18.70 69.82 109.95
N ALA A 30 18.44 71.08 110.30
CA ALA A 30 18.91 72.26 109.60
C ALA A 30 20.44 72.45 109.64
N THR A 31 21.14 71.81 108.70
CA THR A 31 22.56 72.08 108.40
C THR A 31 22.74 72.20 106.89
N ILE A 32 22.90 73.45 106.43
CA ILE A 32 23.40 73.91 105.11
C ILE A 32 22.89 73.11 103.89
N CYS A 33 21.93 73.69 103.15
CA CYS A 33 21.28 73.07 101.99
C CYS A 33 22.25 72.54 100.90
N GLY A 34 23.45 73.14 100.78
CA GLY A 34 24.49 72.68 99.86
C GLY A 34 25.00 71.28 100.13
N GLU A 35 25.12 70.86 101.40
CA GLU A 35 25.61 69.53 101.75
C GLU A 35 24.53 68.46 101.45
N GLN A 36 23.27 68.74 101.78
CA GLN A 36 22.18 67.83 101.49
C GLN A 36 22.00 67.60 99.97
N LEU A 37 22.12 68.66 99.16
CA LEU A 37 22.06 68.54 97.70
C LEU A 37 23.21 67.67 97.15
N ALA A 38 24.44 67.86 97.65
CA ALA A 38 25.58 67.05 97.23
C ALA A 38 25.45 65.55 97.59
N ARG A 39 24.75 65.24 98.70
CA ARG A 39 24.45 63.87 99.10
C ARG A 39 23.35 63.25 98.22
N TYR A 40 22.29 64.02 97.92
CA TYR A 40 21.19 63.54 97.08
C TYR A 40 21.59 63.38 95.62
N ALA A 41 22.38 64.31 95.06
CA ALA A 41 22.84 64.28 93.68
C ALA A 41 23.64 63.00 93.33
N ARG A 42 24.33 62.42 94.31
CA ARG A 42 25.08 61.17 94.15
C ARG A 42 24.20 59.94 93.96
N ASN A 43 22.97 59.99 94.44
CA ASN A 43 22.02 58.88 94.47
C ASN A 43 20.91 59.02 93.42
N ILE A 44 21.03 59.97 92.47
CA ILE A 44 20.06 60.09 91.38
C ILE A 44 20.34 58.96 90.37
N PRO A 45 19.38 58.04 90.13
CA PRO A 45 19.53 57.04 89.09
C PRO A 45 19.65 57.73 87.72
N GLN A 46 20.70 57.38 86.97
CA GLN A 46 20.93 57.88 85.61
C GLN A 46 19.92 57.22 84.66
N GLU A 47 18.74 57.81 84.49
CA GLU A 47 17.84 57.41 83.40
C GLU A 47 18.42 57.91 82.07
N THR A 48 19.23 57.08 81.42
CA THR A 48 19.68 57.34 80.04
C THR A 48 18.52 57.17 79.07
N ILE A 49 17.99 58.29 78.58
CA ILE A 49 17.00 58.33 77.50
C ILE A 49 17.68 57.83 76.22
N ASN A 50 17.21 56.71 75.67
CA ASN A 50 17.69 56.19 74.40
C ASN A 50 17.08 57.00 73.23
N PHE A 51 17.86 57.93 72.68
CA PHE A 51 17.46 58.71 71.50
C PHE A 51 17.61 57.97 70.17
N TYR A 52 18.14 56.74 70.17
CA TYR A 52 18.30 55.95 68.95
C TYR A 52 17.01 55.20 68.60
N GLN A 53 16.10 55.92 67.95
CA GLN A 53 14.81 55.42 67.49
C GLN A 53 14.93 54.54 66.24
N ASP A 54 14.04 53.55 66.07
CA ASP A 54 14.07 52.59 64.96
C ASP A 54 14.04 53.22 63.56
N HIS A 55 13.48 54.41 63.42
CA HIS A 55 13.42 55.15 62.16
C HIS A 55 14.78 55.74 61.73
N LEU A 56 15.75 55.83 62.65
CA LEU A 56 17.13 56.26 62.41
C LEU A 56 18.04 55.11 61.95
N LYS A 57 17.51 53.89 61.86
CA LYS A 57 18.23 52.76 61.27
C LYS A 57 18.42 53.00 59.76
N PRO A 58 19.64 52.85 59.21
CA PRO A 58 19.90 53.11 57.81
C PRO A 58 19.05 52.18 56.93
N LYS A 59 18.14 52.78 56.16
CA LYS A 59 17.27 52.05 55.23
C LYS A 59 18.13 51.60 54.06
N ARG A 60 18.28 50.28 53.89
CA ARG A 60 18.91 49.72 52.68
C ARG A 60 17.94 49.87 51.52
N GLU A 61 18.21 50.81 50.64
CA GLU A 61 17.47 50.98 49.39
C GLU A 61 17.77 49.77 48.49
N LYS A 62 16.80 48.86 48.36
CA LYS A 62 16.91 47.69 47.48
C LYS A 62 16.75 48.08 46.00
N PHE A 63 16.11 49.22 45.76
CA PHE A 63 15.83 49.81 44.45
C PHE A 63 16.78 50.97 44.15
N THR A 64 18.08 50.71 44.17
CA THR A 64 19.05 51.65 43.59
C THR A 64 19.02 51.55 42.07
N LEU A 65 19.29 52.66 41.37
CA LEU A 65 19.32 52.71 39.91
C LEU A 65 20.27 51.68 39.30
N THR A 66 21.37 51.37 40.00
CA THR A 66 22.33 50.31 39.64
C THR A 66 21.70 48.92 39.66
N ASN A 67 20.92 48.57 40.68
CA ASN A 67 20.27 47.26 40.77
C ASN A 67 19.20 47.10 39.68
N LEU A 68 18.48 48.17 39.34
CA LEU A 68 17.49 48.18 38.27
C LEU A 68 18.15 47.97 36.90
N LEU A 69 19.27 48.65 36.64
CA LEU A 69 20.05 48.48 35.41
C LEU A 69 20.60 47.05 35.27
N LEU A 70 21.10 46.46 36.36
CA LEU A 70 21.58 45.08 36.36
C LEU A 70 20.45 44.08 36.07
N ALA A 71 19.27 44.29 36.66
CA ALA A 71 18.10 43.45 36.39
C ALA A 71 17.63 43.56 34.93
N TRP A 72 17.61 44.77 34.37
CA TRP A 72 17.29 45.01 32.96
C TRP A 72 18.31 44.38 32.01
N LEU A 73 19.60 44.49 32.34
CA LEU A 73 20.66 43.88 31.55
C LEU A 73 20.54 42.35 31.59
N ALA A 74 20.31 41.77 32.77
CA ALA A 74 20.06 40.34 32.91
C ALA A 74 18.85 39.88 32.09
N LEU A 75 17.74 40.62 32.14
CA LEU A 75 16.54 40.32 31.34
C LEU A 75 16.82 40.40 29.84
N SER A 76 17.53 41.44 29.39
CA SER A 76 17.93 41.62 28.00
C SER A 76 18.81 40.47 27.50
N VAL A 77 19.79 40.05 28.29
CA VAL A 77 20.65 38.90 27.97
C VAL A 77 19.84 37.61 27.86
N VAL A 78 18.91 37.36 28.78
CA VAL A 78 18.02 36.18 28.72
C VAL A 78 17.17 36.20 27.44
N LEU A 79 16.61 37.36 27.07
CA LEU A 79 15.82 37.50 25.85
C LEU A 79 16.67 37.31 24.58
N LEU A 80 17.88 37.84 24.55
CA LEU A 80 18.81 37.66 23.42
C LEU A 80 19.23 36.20 23.27
N LEU A 81 19.53 35.51 24.36
CA LEU A 81 19.83 34.07 24.35
C LEU A 81 18.62 33.26 23.88
N GLY A 82 17.41 33.61 24.34
CA GLY A 82 16.17 33.00 23.88
C GLY A 82 15.95 33.20 22.38
N TYR A 83 16.12 34.42 21.88
CA TYR A 83 16.00 34.75 20.46
C TYR A 83 17.03 34.01 19.61
N ALA A 84 18.30 33.98 20.04
CA ALA A 84 19.36 33.24 19.36
C ALA A 84 19.06 31.72 19.33
N GLY A 85 18.54 31.16 20.43
CA GLY A 85 18.14 29.75 20.51
C GLY A 85 16.99 29.41 19.56
N VAL A 86 15.98 30.28 19.44
CA VAL A 86 14.88 30.11 18.47
C VAL A 86 15.38 30.27 17.03
N GLY A 87 16.24 31.26 16.78
CA GLY A 87 16.85 31.46 15.46
C GLY A 87 17.67 30.26 15.00
N TYR A 88 18.46 29.67 15.91
CA TYR A 88 19.23 28.46 15.63
C TYR A 88 18.32 27.26 15.31
N GLN A 89 17.27 27.03 16.11
CA GLN A 89 16.32 25.95 15.84
C GLN A 89 15.62 26.12 14.49
N ASN A 90 15.18 27.34 14.16
CA ASN A 90 14.59 27.62 12.85
C ASN A 90 15.58 27.37 11.71
N TRP A 91 16.85 27.74 11.87
CA TRP A 91 17.88 27.48 10.86
C TRP A 91 18.10 25.97 10.63
N VAL A 92 18.18 25.18 11.71
CA VAL A 92 18.31 23.72 11.61
C VAL A 92 17.10 23.09 10.95
N ILE A 93 15.88 23.48 11.34
CA ILE A 93 14.63 22.98 10.75
C ILE A 93 14.57 23.35 9.27
N GLN A 94 14.96 24.57 8.90
CA GLN A 94 14.99 25.01 7.50
C GLN A 94 15.98 24.18 6.66
N GLN A 95 17.16 23.87 7.20
CA GLN A 95 18.14 23.00 6.55
C GLN A 95 17.57 21.59 6.32
N GLN A 96 16.99 20.98 7.37
CA GLN A 96 16.35 19.66 7.26
C GLN A 96 15.21 19.65 6.25
N TRP A 97 14.40 20.72 6.23
CA TRP A 97 13.31 20.86 5.27
C TRP A 97 13.84 20.97 3.83
N GLN A 98 14.92 21.74 3.60
CA GLN A 98 15.56 21.85 2.29
C GLN A 98 16.14 20.52 1.82
N GLU A 99 16.83 19.78 2.68
CA GLU A 99 17.35 18.44 2.36
C GLU A 99 16.22 17.47 1.99
N GLN A 100 15.14 17.45 2.77
CA GLN A 100 13.98 16.60 2.48
C GLN A 100 13.25 17.01 1.21
N GLN A 101 13.18 18.31 0.93
CA GLN A 101 12.58 18.82 -0.30
C GLN A 101 13.41 18.40 -1.52
N GLN A 102 14.74 18.48 -1.44
CA GLN A 102 15.64 17.99 -2.50
C GLN A 102 15.50 16.48 -2.70
N HIS A 103 15.42 15.71 -1.61
CA HIS A 103 15.22 14.26 -1.69
C HIS A 103 13.90 13.90 -2.37
N ASN A 104 12.81 14.58 -1.99
CA ASN A 104 11.50 14.39 -2.62
C ASN A 104 11.49 14.79 -4.10
N GLN A 105 12.16 15.88 -4.47
CA GLN A 105 12.29 16.29 -5.87
C GLN A 105 13.02 15.22 -6.68
N SER A 106 14.15 14.72 -6.18
CA SER A 106 14.90 13.64 -6.83
C SER A 106 14.07 12.37 -6.99
N LEU A 107 13.34 11.94 -5.95
CA LEU A 107 12.45 10.79 -6.02
C LEU A 107 11.32 10.99 -7.02
N THR A 108 10.77 12.21 -7.11
CA THR A 108 9.71 12.56 -8.05
C THR A 108 10.22 12.51 -9.48
N GLU A 109 11.41 13.03 -9.74
CA GLU A 109 12.08 12.96 -11.04
C GLU A 109 12.39 11.51 -11.44
N GLN A 110 12.90 10.69 -10.51
CA GLN A 110 13.13 9.26 -10.74
C GLN A 110 11.83 8.54 -11.07
N ALA A 111 10.76 8.79 -10.33
CA ALA A 111 9.44 8.21 -10.59
C ALA A 111 8.87 8.65 -11.94
N ALA A 112 9.06 9.91 -12.34
CA ALA A 112 8.66 10.40 -13.66
C ALA A 112 9.44 9.71 -14.78
N ASN A 113 10.76 9.61 -14.65
CA ASN A 113 11.62 8.90 -15.60
C ASN A 113 11.23 7.42 -15.73
N LEU A 114 10.97 6.75 -14.59
CA LEU A 114 10.58 5.34 -14.60
C LEU A 114 9.20 5.14 -15.23
N ARG A 115 8.24 6.03 -14.98
CA ARG A 115 6.94 6.03 -15.67
C ARG A 115 7.10 6.20 -17.17
N GLN A 116 7.99 7.09 -17.61
CA GLN A 116 8.26 7.29 -19.03
C GLN A 116 8.91 6.06 -19.67
N GLN A 117 9.86 5.41 -18.99
CA GLN A 117 10.43 4.14 -19.45
C GLN A 117 9.35 3.05 -19.56
N VAL A 118 8.48 2.92 -18.57
CA VAL A 118 7.35 1.98 -18.62
C VAL A 118 6.40 2.30 -19.76
N ALA A 119 6.10 3.58 -20.01
CA ALA A 119 5.25 4.00 -21.13
C ALA A 119 5.84 3.63 -22.50
N VAL A 120 7.17 3.64 -22.65
CA VAL A 120 7.88 3.17 -23.86
C VAL A 120 7.79 1.65 -24.00
N HIS A 121 7.70 0.92 -22.89
CA HIS A 121 7.56 -0.54 -22.87
C HIS A 121 6.12 -1.04 -22.91
N LEU A 122 5.11 -0.15 -22.84
CA LEU A 122 3.73 -0.56 -23.07
C LEU A 122 3.61 -1.14 -24.50
N PRO A 123 2.96 -2.30 -24.67
CA PRO A 123 2.77 -2.89 -25.98
C PRO A 123 2.09 -1.86 -26.89
N SER A 124 2.78 -1.41 -27.93
CA SER A 124 2.18 -0.45 -28.86
C SER A 124 0.86 -1.00 -29.39
N PRO A 125 -0.16 -0.16 -29.61
CA PRO A 125 -1.44 -0.60 -30.16
C PRO A 125 -1.27 -1.42 -31.46
N ALA A 126 -0.24 -1.10 -32.24
CA ALA A 126 0.16 -1.84 -33.43
C ALA A 126 0.59 -3.30 -33.13
N LYS A 127 1.33 -3.56 -32.04
CA LYS A 127 1.69 -4.93 -31.63
C LYS A 127 0.46 -5.73 -31.18
N GLN A 128 -0.46 -5.10 -30.45
CA GLN A 128 -1.71 -5.76 -30.04
C GLN A 128 -2.60 -6.10 -31.24
N ALA A 129 -2.73 -5.17 -32.20
CA ALA A 129 -3.43 -5.42 -33.46
C ALA A 129 -2.75 -6.53 -34.30
N ALA A 130 -1.41 -6.57 -34.32
CA ALA A 130 -0.66 -7.62 -34.98
C ALA A 130 -0.92 -9.00 -34.36
N ILE A 131 -1.01 -9.10 -33.03
CA ILE A 131 -1.37 -10.34 -32.34
C ILE A 131 -2.76 -10.81 -32.76
N GLY A 132 -3.76 -9.90 -32.83
CA GLY A 132 -5.11 -10.22 -33.29
C GLY A 132 -5.12 -10.79 -34.71
N ARG A 133 -4.43 -10.10 -35.64
CA ARG A 133 -4.30 -10.54 -37.04
C ARG A 133 -3.62 -11.91 -37.16
N ILE A 134 -2.50 -12.12 -36.46
CA ILE A 134 -1.77 -13.38 -36.50
C ILE A 134 -2.61 -14.52 -35.91
N LYS A 135 -3.33 -14.29 -34.82
CA LYS A 135 -4.27 -15.29 -34.26
C LYS A 135 -5.34 -15.69 -35.27
N GLN A 136 -5.90 -14.72 -35.99
CA GLN A 136 -6.92 -14.99 -37.00
C GLN A 136 -6.34 -15.76 -38.20
N GLU A 137 -5.12 -15.45 -38.61
CA GLU A 137 -4.41 -16.18 -39.66
C GLU A 137 -4.09 -17.63 -39.24
N ILE A 138 -3.70 -17.85 -37.99
CA ILE A 138 -3.49 -19.20 -37.46
C ILE A 138 -4.81 -19.97 -37.44
N SER A 139 -5.89 -19.35 -36.98
CA SER A 139 -7.21 -19.98 -36.94
C SER A 139 -7.71 -20.37 -38.33
N SER A 140 -7.52 -19.53 -39.35
CA SER A 140 -7.96 -19.85 -40.71
C SER A 140 -7.12 -20.96 -41.34
N LYS A 141 -5.81 -20.95 -41.11
CA LYS A 141 -4.91 -22.04 -41.56
C LYS A 141 -5.26 -23.37 -40.90
N GLN A 142 -5.56 -23.36 -39.60
CA GLN A 142 -5.96 -24.58 -38.90
C GLN A 142 -7.28 -25.14 -39.45
N GLN A 143 -8.28 -24.29 -39.68
CA GLN A 143 -9.55 -24.71 -40.28
C GLN A 143 -9.35 -25.30 -41.69
N ALA A 144 -8.47 -24.70 -42.50
CA ALA A 144 -8.14 -25.23 -43.81
C ALA A 144 -7.45 -26.60 -43.72
N LEU A 145 -6.51 -26.78 -42.78
CA LEU A 145 -5.86 -28.07 -42.53
C LEU A 145 -6.84 -29.13 -42.07
N ASP A 146 -7.75 -28.80 -41.16
CA ASP A 146 -8.76 -29.74 -40.65
C ASP A 146 -9.72 -30.18 -41.77
N ALA A 147 -10.08 -29.27 -42.68
CA ALA A 147 -10.91 -29.60 -43.84
C ALA A 147 -10.19 -30.55 -44.82
N ILE A 148 -8.89 -30.36 -45.04
CA ILE A 148 -8.08 -31.23 -45.92
C ILE A 148 -7.86 -32.60 -45.26
N GLY A 149 -7.52 -32.63 -43.96
CA GLY A 149 -7.23 -33.87 -43.23
C GLY A 149 -8.43 -34.83 -43.15
N GLN A 150 -9.65 -34.29 -43.03
CA GLN A 150 -10.88 -35.11 -43.03
C GLN A 150 -11.17 -35.75 -44.39
N PHE A 151 -10.77 -35.13 -45.50
CA PHE A 151 -11.03 -35.65 -46.84
C PHE A 151 -10.08 -36.80 -47.22
N ASP A 152 -8.79 -36.68 -46.87
CA ASP A 152 -7.75 -37.58 -47.38
C ASP A 152 -7.65 -38.91 -46.59
N VAL A 153 -7.77 -38.86 -45.25
CA VAL A 153 -7.58 -40.05 -44.40
C VAL A 153 -8.74 -41.05 -44.53
N ALA A 154 -9.96 -40.56 -44.73
CA ALA A 154 -11.15 -41.39 -44.91
C ALA A 154 -11.14 -42.16 -46.24
N GLN A 155 -10.64 -41.54 -47.33
CA GLN A 155 -10.57 -42.20 -48.65
C GLN A 155 -9.41 -43.19 -48.74
N GLN A 156 -8.20 -42.83 -48.30
CA GLN A 156 -7.01 -43.67 -48.48
C GLN A 156 -7.08 -44.99 -47.69
N THR A 157 -7.63 -44.95 -46.48
CA THR A 157 -7.78 -46.14 -45.62
C THR A 157 -8.92 -47.05 -46.08
N GLY A 158 -9.98 -46.48 -46.66
CA GLY A 158 -11.17 -47.22 -47.10
C GLY A 158 -10.98 -48.00 -48.40
N TYR A 159 -10.28 -47.43 -49.39
CA TYR A 159 -10.18 -48.04 -50.72
C TYR A 159 -9.20 -49.21 -50.78
N SER A 160 -8.05 -49.06 -50.14
CA SER A 160 -7.00 -50.09 -50.10
C SER A 160 -7.48 -51.38 -49.42
N GLY A 161 -8.21 -51.26 -48.31
CA GLY A 161 -8.79 -52.42 -47.60
C GLY A 161 -9.82 -53.19 -48.43
N VAL A 162 -10.71 -52.49 -49.14
CA VAL A 162 -11.72 -53.12 -50.01
C VAL A 162 -11.06 -53.86 -51.18
N LEU A 163 -10.12 -53.22 -51.88
CA LEU A 163 -9.42 -53.84 -53.01
C LEU A 163 -8.60 -55.06 -52.57
N ASN A 164 -7.94 -54.97 -51.42
CA ASN A 164 -7.19 -56.10 -50.85
C ASN A 164 -8.11 -57.27 -50.48
N SER A 165 -9.30 -56.99 -49.92
CA SER A 165 -10.29 -58.02 -49.60
C SER A 165 -10.83 -58.70 -50.87
N LEU A 166 -11.09 -57.93 -51.94
CA LEU A 166 -11.50 -58.49 -53.24
C LEU A 166 -10.40 -59.37 -53.85
N ALA A 167 -9.12 -58.99 -53.69
CA ALA A 167 -7.99 -59.78 -54.16
C ALA A 167 -7.84 -61.11 -53.38
N GLN A 168 -8.13 -61.12 -52.08
CA GLN A 168 -8.14 -62.34 -51.27
C GLN A 168 -9.28 -63.29 -51.64
N LEU A 169 -10.42 -62.74 -52.06
CA LEU A 169 -11.58 -63.50 -52.56
C LEU A 169 -11.47 -63.90 -54.05
N ALA A 170 -10.30 -63.78 -54.66
CA ALA A 170 -10.07 -64.17 -56.05
C ALA A 170 -10.27 -65.69 -56.24
N ARG A 171 -10.99 -66.07 -57.30
CA ARG A 171 -11.36 -67.47 -57.61
C ARG A 171 -11.38 -67.73 -59.11
N SER A 172 -11.18 -68.98 -59.53
CA SER A 172 -11.00 -69.36 -60.94
C SER A 172 -12.27 -69.35 -61.81
N ASP A 173 -13.45 -69.23 -61.19
CA ASP A 173 -14.76 -69.26 -61.81
C ASP A 173 -15.49 -67.91 -61.77
N ILE A 174 -14.81 -66.85 -61.29
CA ILE A 174 -15.26 -65.45 -61.37
C ILE A 174 -14.09 -64.56 -61.78
N SER A 175 -14.33 -63.70 -62.77
CA SER A 175 -13.37 -62.67 -63.19
C SER A 175 -14.01 -61.30 -63.07
N LEU A 176 -13.35 -60.36 -62.40
CA LEU A 176 -13.78 -58.97 -62.32
C LEU A 176 -13.23 -58.20 -63.51
N SER A 177 -14.09 -57.42 -64.17
CA SER A 177 -13.72 -56.55 -65.29
C SER A 177 -13.77 -55.07 -64.92
N SER A 178 -14.68 -54.69 -64.02
CA SER A 178 -14.81 -53.31 -63.55
C SER A 178 -15.13 -53.29 -62.06
N ILE A 179 -14.44 -52.42 -61.32
CA ILE A 179 -14.63 -52.17 -59.90
C ILE A 179 -14.79 -50.66 -59.75
N THR A 180 -15.94 -50.23 -59.25
CA THR A 180 -16.21 -48.82 -58.93
C THR A 180 -16.48 -48.70 -57.43
N LEU A 181 -15.74 -47.82 -56.75
CA LEU A 181 -15.76 -47.69 -55.31
C LEU A 181 -15.85 -46.22 -54.89
N ASP A 182 -16.73 -45.95 -53.93
CA ASP A 182 -16.86 -44.68 -53.19
C ASP A 182 -16.79 -44.98 -51.68
N SER A 183 -16.72 -43.94 -50.86
CA SER A 183 -16.84 -43.91 -49.41
C SER A 183 -17.88 -44.89 -48.84
N SER A 184 -19.03 -45.05 -49.49
CA SER A 184 -20.11 -45.95 -49.04
C SER A 184 -20.54 -47.02 -50.05
N GLN A 185 -20.26 -46.83 -51.35
CA GLN A 185 -20.77 -47.70 -52.41
C GLN A 185 -19.64 -48.56 -53.02
N LEU A 186 -19.92 -49.83 -53.25
CA LEU A 186 -19.10 -50.75 -54.04
C LEU A 186 -19.95 -51.34 -55.16
N ASN A 187 -19.50 -51.16 -56.40
CA ASN A 187 -20.11 -51.76 -57.58
C ASN A 187 -19.06 -52.62 -58.29
N VAL A 188 -19.41 -53.86 -58.61
CA VAL A 188 -18.51 -54.81 -59.27
C VAL A 188 -19.20 -55.46 -60.45
N GLN A 189 -18.46 -55.56 -61.55
CA GLN A 189 -18.92 -56.16 -62.79
C GLN A 189 -17.89 -57.17 -63.26
N GLY A 190 -18.37 -58.23 -63.91
CA GLY A 190 -17.50 -59.30 -64.31
C GLY A 190 -18.19 -60.43 -65.05
N LEU A 191 -17.44 -61.52 -65.14
CA LEU A 191 -17.79 -62.74 -65.82
C LEU A 191 -17.80 -63.88 -64.81
N ALA A 192 -18.75 -64.80 -64.94
CA ALA A 192 -18.84 -66.00 -64.14
C ALA A 192 -18.83 -67.24 -65.04
N ARG A 193 -18.27 -68.35 -64.55
CA ARG A 193 -18.31 -69.62 -65.25
C ARG A 193 -19.72 -70.22 -65.24
N ASP A 194 -20.39 -70.14 -64.09
CA ASP A 194 -21.74 -70.66 -63.87
C ASP A 194 -22.59 -69.62 -63.12
N PRO A 195 -23.92 -69.53 -63.37
CA PRO A 195 -24.80 -68.61 -62.63
C PRO A 195 -24.78 -68.84 -61.11
N ALA A 196 -24.57 -70.09 -60.68
CA ALA A 196 -24.47 -70.47 -59.27
C ALA A 196 -23.17 -70.01 -58.60
N SER A 197 -22.12 -69.67 -59.35
CA SER A 197 -20.86 -69.17 -58.79
C SER A 197 -21.03 -67.79 -58.13
N ILE A 198 -21.95 -66.97 -58.65
CA ILE A 198 -22.13 -65.57 -58.21
C ILE A 198 -22.65 -65.50 -56.76
N PRO A 199 -23.78 -66.14 -56.38
CA PRO A 199 -24.24 -66.12 -54.98
C PRO A 199 -23.24 -66.77 -54.01
N ASN A 200 -22.57 -67.83 -54.45
CA ASN A 200 -21.55 -68.50 -53.65
C ASN A 200 -20.37 -67.57 -53.32
N TRP A 201 -19.92 -66.78 -54.29
CA TRP A 201 -18.89 -65.78 -54.05
C TRP A 201 -19.35 -64.64 -53.15
N ILE A 202 -20.56 -64.09 -53.37
CA ILE A 202 -21.13 -63.03 -52.52
C ILE A 202 -21.23 -63.48 -51.06
N SER A 203 -21.53 -64.76 -50.80
CA SER A 203 -21.60 -65.30 -49.43
C SER A 203 -20.29 -65.17 -48.64
N GLN A 204 -19.14 -65.14 -49.34
CA GLN A 204 -17.81 -65.04 -48.72
C GLN A 204 -17.49 -63.61 -48.26
N PHE A 205 -18.21 -62.59 -48.78
CA PHE A 205 -18.01 -61.19 -48.39
C PHE A 205 -18.31 -60.95 -46.91
N LYS A 206 -19.13 -61.81 -46.31
CA LYS A 206 -19.43 -61.79 -44.87
C LYS A 206 -18.21 -62.13 -43.99
N GLN A 207 -17.14 -62.67 -44.55
CA GLN A 207 -15.94 -63.05 -43.83
C GLN A 207 -14.86 -61.96 -43.88
N GLU A 208 -15.01 -60.96 -44.76
CA GLU A 208 -14.03 -59.91 -44.99
C GLU A 208 -14.40 -58.61 -44.28
N LEU A 209 -13.54 -58.15 -43.36
CA LEU A 209 -13.80 -56.98 -42.50
C LEU A 209 -14.15 -55.70 -43.29
N HIS A 210 -13.50 -55.50 -44.44
CA HIS A 210 -13.70 -54.30 -45.25
C HIS A 210 -14.89 -54.38 -46.22
N LEU A 211 -15.51 -55.56 -46.36
CA LEU A 211 -16.70 -55.78 -47.19
C LEU A 211 -17.97 -55.96 -46.34
N MET A 212 -17.82 -56.31 -45.05
CA MET A 212 -18.91 -56.37 -44.09
C MET A 212 -19.59 -55.00 -43.91
N GLY A 213 -20.93 -54.98 -43.91
CA GLY A 213 -21.74 -53.77 -43.76
C GLY A 213 -22.11 -53.07 -45.07
N ARG A 214 -21.55 -53.50 -46.21
CA ARG A 214 -21.99 -53.07 -47.55
C ARG A 214 -23.00 -54.07 -48.09
N SER A 215 -24.29 -53.75 -47.97
CA SER A 215 -25.37 -54.59 -48.52
C SER A 215 -25.52 -54.35 -50.01
N PHE A 216 -25.50 -55.42 -50.81
CA PHE A 216 -25.80 -55.33 -52.23
C PHE A 216 -27.30 -55.42 -52.45
N GLU A 217 -27.88 -54.37 -53.02
CA GLU A 217 -29.32 -54.26 -53.24
C GLU A 217 -29.75 -54.76 -54.63
N GLN A 218 -28.82 -54.80 -55.58
CA GLN A 218 -29.12 -55.19 -56.96
C GLN A 218 -28.06 -56.13 -57.51
N LEU A 219 -28.53 -57.28 -58.00
CA LEU A 219 -27.76 -58.22 -58.80
C LEU A 219 -28.42 -58.36 -60.17
N LYS A 220 -27.69 -58.04 -61.23
CA LYS A 220 -28.08 -58.33 -62.61
C LYS A 220 -27.21 -59.46 -63.13
N ILE A 221 -27.83 -60.47 -63.72
CA ILE A 221 -27.13 -61.57 -64.39
C ILE A 221 -27.59 -61.54 -65.84
N GLY A 222 -26.64 -61.60 -66.75
CA GLY A 222 -26.88 -61.58 -68.18
C GLY A 222 -25.94 -62.51 -68.92
N ARG A 223 -25.91 -62.34 -70.22
CA ARG A 223 -25.01 -63.06 -71.11
C ARG A 223 -24.48 -62.10 -72.16
N ASN A 224 -23.19 -62.21 -72.48
CA ASN A 224 -22.60 -61.41 -73.54
C ASN A 224 -22.71 -62.11 -74.91
N ASP A 225 -22.26 -61.44 -75.96
CA ASP A 225 -22.27 -61.94 -77.34
C ASP A 225 -21.43 -63.23 -77.54
N GLN A 226 -20.59 -63.58 -76.55
CA GLN A 226 -19.75 -64.78 -76.54
C GLN A 226 -20.36 -65.93 -75.71
N ASP A 227 -21.65 -65.84 -75.38
CA ASP A 227 -22.40 -66.80 -74.55
C ASP A 227 -21.89 -66.95 -73.10
N MET A 228 -21.02 -66.04 -72.64
CA MET A 228 -20.48 -66.06 -71.28
C MET A 228 -21.41 -65.35 -70.30
N ILE A 229 -21.52 -65.88 -69.08
CA ILE A 229 -22.36 -65.29 -68.03
C ILE A 229 -21.72 -64.00 -67.53
N THR A 230 -22.45 -62.89 -67.62
CA THR A 230 -22.06 -61.59 -67.08
C THR A 230 -22.81 -61.31 -65.79
N PHE A 231 -22.20 -60.54 -64.89
CA PHE A 231 -22.90 -60.04 -63.70
C PHE A 231 -22.55 -58.59 -63.40
N GLU A 232 -23.51 -57.91 -62.79
CA GLU A 232 -23.36 -56.59 -62.17
C GLU A 232 -23.93 -56.65 -60.77
N LEU A 233 -23.15 -56.23 -59.79
CA LEU A 233 -23.53 -56.23 -58.39
C LEU A 233 -23.34 -54.81 -57.83
N ASN A 234 -24.44 -54.21 -57.37
CA ASN A 234 -24.46 -52.82 -56.91
C ASN A 234 -24.97 -52.70 -55.47
N THR A 235 -24.37 -51.79 -54.71
CA THR A 235 -24.71 -51.50 -53.31
C THR A 235 -25.90 -50.56 -53.14
N GLN A 236 -26.29 -49.81 -54.17
CA GLN A 236 -27.51 -49.01 -54.19
C GLN A 236 -28.27 -49.21 -55.50
N ARG A 237 -29.60 -49.13 -55.44
CA ARG A 237 -30.47 -49.08 -56.61
C ARG A 237 -30.15 -47.85 -57.46
N GLY A 238 -29.32 -48.02 -58.49
CA GLY A 238 -29.16 -47.02 -59.54
C GLY A 238 -30.47 -46.88 -60.30
N GLU A 239 -31.15 -45.74 -60.14
CA GLU A 239 -32.13 -45.31 -61.13
C GLU A 239 -31.42 -45.23 -62.48
N GLN A 240 -31.85 -46.09 -63.41
CA GLN A 240 -31.48 -45.96 -64.81
C GLN A 240 -32.06 -44.62 -65.28
N ARG A 241 -31.17 -43.65 -65.55
CA ARG A 241 -31.50 -42.48 -66.37
C ARG A 241 -31.47 -42.85 -67.84
#